data_AF-A0A3C1LQL9-F1
#
_entry.id   AF-A0A3C1LQL9-F1
#
_cell.length_a   1.000
_cell.length_b   1.000
_cell.length_c   1.000
_cell.angle_alpha   90.00
_cell.angle_beta   90.00
_cell.angle_gamma   90.00
#
_symmetry.space_group_name_H-M   'P 1'
#
loop_
_entity.id
_entity.type
_entity.pdbx_description
1 polymer ?
#
loop_
_entity_poly.entity_id
_entity_poly.type
_entity_poly.pdbx_seq_one_letter_code
_entity_poly.pdbx_strand_id
1 'polypeptide(L)'
;MDYDCVEIERRLAIGFNDYLSLAQRDRFVRMGKTLGEIAKEDPRFRLYTRETRDVIHWLSRSRENHVLWHGDPGFPAFSPVRRHLPYMLFCQGEVPMDKMCMGAVGTRHATYSGLQQAFRFGLEAARNSVSVASGFAEGIDQSVMNGCLAGGGPCIGVLACGHDVEYPNLTLHMRSLIIDSGGCVLSRFAPSEIAYKSNFLSRNIIIAAYGDFVVAVQAPGRSGTLNTCDYATQMGKELFVGSEGIGDRFVQVGTTALFQDGAKIITSLSDIPFMKLRFSVVECDDRMSGNELGSGDLRRFGDRMYMVREMIS
;
A
#
# COMPACT_ATOMS: atom_id res chain seq x y z
N MET A 1 18.39 -16.22 6.59
CA MET A 1 18.72 -17.14 5.47
C MET A 1 20.06 -16.71 4.93
N ASP A 2 21.06 -17.59 4.96
CA ASP A 2 22.32 -17.37 4.25
C ASP A 2 22.04 -17.56 2.77
N TYR A 3 21.73 -16.45 2.10
CA TYR A 3 21.60 -16.46 0.66
C TYR A 3 22.99 -16.63 0.04
N ASP A 4 23.09 -17.48 -0.97
CA ASP A 4 24.23 -17.42 -1.89
C ASP A 4 24.21 -16.04 -2.55
N CYS A 5 25.17 -15.18 -2.19
CA CYS A 5 25.29 -13.82 -2.70
C CYS A 5 25.29 -13.79 -4.23
N VAL A 6 25.84 -14.83 -4.88
CA VAL A 6 25.88 -14.95 -6.34
C VAL A 6 24.49 -15.16 -6.92
N GLU A 7 23.67 -16.00 -6.29
CA GLU A 7 22.28 -16.24 -6.74
C GLU A 7 21.39 -15.03 -6.51
N ILE A 8 21.55 -14.31 -5.39
CA ILE A 8 20.84 -13.03 -5.17
C ILE A 8 21.22 -12.03 -6.26
N GLU A 9 22.51 -11.82 -6.50
CA GLU A 9 22.97 -10.87 -7.51
C GLU A 9 22.40 -11.20 -8.88
N ARG A 10 22.41 -12.49 -9.24
CA ARG A 10 21.85 -12.98 -10.50
C ARG A 10 20.35 -12.71 -10.61
N ARG A 11 19.57 -13.00 -9.56
CA ARG A 11 18.12 -12.76 -9.53
C ARG A 11 17.78 -11.28 -9.58
N LEU A 12 18.51 -10.43 -8.85
CA LEU A 12 18.34 -8.98 -8.87
C LEU A 12 18.54 -8.42 -10.28
N ALA A 13 19.66 -8.79 -10.92
CA ALA A 13 19.96 -8.35 -12.29
C ALA A 13 18.88 -8.79 -13.29
N ILE A 14 18.39 -10.04 -13.21
CA ILE A 14 17.26 -10.50 -14.03
C ILE A 14 15.98 -9.69 -13.72
N GLY A 15 15.71 -9.45 -12.44
CA GLY A 15 14.53 -8.76 -11.95
C GLY A 15 14.41 -7.32 -12.44
N PHE A 16 15.51 -6.57 -12.49
CA PHE A 16 15.54 -5.17 -12.92
C PHE A 16 15.29 -4.94 -14.42
N ASN A 17 15.36 -5.98 -15.25
CA ASN A 17 15.11 -5.88 -16.69
C ASN A 17 13.61 -5.83 -16.99
N ASP A 18 12.99 -4.66 -16.75
CA ASP A 18 11.53 -4.50 -16.74
C ASP A 18 10.84 -4.69 -18.10
N TYR A 19 11.60 -4.76 -19.19
CA TYR A 19 11.10 -5.08 -20.53
C TYR A 19 10.78 -6.58 -20.69
N LEU A 20 11.35 -7.44 -19.85
CA LEU A 20 11.07 -8.88 -19.85
C LEU A 20 9.72 -9.13 -19.17
N SER A 21 8.91 -10.03 -19.73
CA SER A 21 7.74 -10.54 -19.03
C SER A 21 8.13 -11.38 -17.80
N LEU A 22 7.20 -11.56 -16.86
CA LEU A 22 7.43 -12.42 -15.68
C LEU A 22 7.86 -13.83 -16.09
N ALA A 23 7.23 -14.41 -17.12
CA ALA A 23 7.58 -15.73 -17.65
C ALA A 23 9.00 -15.80 -18.24
N GLN A 24 9.47 -14.72 -18.87
CA GLN A 24 10.85 -14.65 -19.38
C GLN A 24 11.86 -14.57 -18.22
N ARG A 25 11.56 -13.77 -17.19
CA ARG A 25 12.41 -13.65 -15.99
C ARG A 25 12.48 -14.99 -15.25
N ASP A 26 11.34 -15.66 -15.02
CA ASP A 26 11.30 -16.99 -14.42
C ASP A 26 12.09 -18.03 -15.21
N ARG A 27 12.03 -17.97 -16.54
CA ARG A 27 12.83 -18.83 -17.41
C ARG A 27 14.33 -18.61 -17.18
N PHE A 28 14.80 -17.36 -17.15
CA PHE A 28 16.22 -17.07 -16.91
C PHE A 28 16.69 -17.49 -15.53
N VAL A 29 15.86 -17.30 -14.49
CA VAL A 29 16.17 -17.78 -13.14
C VAL A 29 16.32 -19.30 -13.11
N ARG A 30 15.36 -20.05 -13.69
CA ARG A 30 15.41 -21.53 -13.72
C ARG A 30 16.55 -22.12 -14.54
N MET A 31 16.99 -21.45 -15.60
CA MET A 31 18.03 -21.97 -16.49
C MET A 31 19.43 -22.01 -15.85
N GLY A 32 19.66 -21.33 -14.73
CA GLY A 32 20.97 -21.34 -14.05
C GLY A 32 22.11 -20.65 -14.81
N LYS A 33 21.82 -19.99 -15.96
CA LYS A 33 22.82 -19.27 -16.75
C LYS A 33 23.42 -18.11 -15.97
N THR A 34 24.71 -17.88 -16.17
CA THR A 34 25.41 -16.68 -15.71
C THR A 34 24.86 -15.43 -16.39
N LEU A 35 25.02 -14.26 -15.76
CA LEU A 35 24.60 -12.99 -16.36
C LEU A 35 25.31 -12.71 -17.69
N GLY A 36 26.57 -13.15 -17.85
CA GLY A 36 27.32 -13.03 -19.09
C GLY A 36 26.77 -13.90 -20.23
N GLU A 37 26.26 -15.10 -19.93
CA GLU A 37 25.58 -15.93 -20.93
C GLU A 37 24.23 -15.34 -21.33
N ILE A 38 23.45 -14.82 -20.37
CA ILE A 38 22.16 -14.16 -20.67
C ILE A 38 22.39 -12.92 -21.56
N ALA A 39 23.39 -12.09 -21.24
CA ALA A 39 23.72 -10.90 -22.02
C ALA A 39 24.17 -11.21 -23.46
N LYS A 40 24.78 -12.39 -23.70
CA LYS A 40 25.10 -12.85 -25.06
C LYS A 40 23.85 -13.28 -25.84
N GLU A 41 22.81 -13.76 -25.16
CA GLU A 41 21.57 -14.23 -25.78
C GLU A 41 20.55 -13.12 -26.03
N ASP A 42 20.46 -12.13 -25.14
CA ASP A 42 19.63 -10.93 -25.33
C ASP A 42 20.50 -9.67 -25.26
N PRO A 43 20.84 -9.05 -26.42
CA PRO A 43 21.66 -7.83 -26.47
C PRO A 43 21.05 -6.62 -25.73
N ARG A 44 19.77 -6.67 -25.34
CA ARG A 44 19.11 -5.61 -24.56
C ARG A 44 19.26 -5.81 -23.05
N PHE A 45 19.74 -6.98 -22.61
CA PHE A 45 19.88 -7.31 -21.20
C PHE A 45 20.90 -6.39 -20.53
N ARG A 46 20.52 -5.80 -19.41
CA ARG A 46 21.36 -4.93 -18.60
C ARG A 46 21.73 -5.62 -17.29
N LEU A 47 22.96 -5.40 -16.83
CA LEU A 47 23.51 -6.08 -15.65
C LEU A 47 23.13 -5.42 -14.31
N TYR A 48 22.69 -4.14 -14.32
CA TYR A 48 22.28 -3.39 -13.11
C TYR A 48 23.23 -3.57 -11.90
N THR A 49 24.54 -3.54 -12.15
CA THR A 49 25.57 -3.89 -11.15
C THR A 49 25.56 -2.93 -9.95
N ARG A 50 25.29 -1.64 -10.20
CA ARG A 50 25.22 -0.64 -9.12
C ARG A 50 24.00 -0.88 -8.24
N GLU A 51 22.83 -0.99 -8.86
CA GLU A 51 21.54 -1.20 -8.18
C GLU A 51 21.58 -2.51 -7.38
N THR A 52 22.17 -3.56 -7.94
CA THR A 52 22.34 -4.86 -7.28
C THR A 52 23.24 -4.75 -6.05
N ARG A 53 24.36 -4.04 -6.13
CA ARG A 53 25.23 -3.77 -4.98
C ARG A 53 24.51 -2.96 -3.91
N ASP A 54 23.76 -1.94 -4.31
CA ASP A 54 23.00 -1.07 -3.40
C ASP A 54 21.95 -1.91 -2.64
N VAL A 55 21.26 -2.82 -3.32
CA VAL A 55 20.33 -3.78 -2.69
C VAL A 55 21.07 -4.70 -1.71
N ILE A 56 22.18 -5.33 -2.11
CA ILE A 56 22.93 -6.25 -1.23
C ILE A 56 23.41 -5.53 0.03
N HIS A 57 23.88 -4.29 -0.10
CA HIS A 57 24.25 -3.46 1.04
C HIS A 57 23.05 -3.12 1.92
N TRP A 58 21.90 -2.80 1.33
CA TRP A 58 20.68 -2.55 2.11
C TRP A 58 20.19 -3.80 2.85
N LEU A 59 20.24 -4.97 2.22
CA LEU A 59 19.88 -6.25 2.84
C LEU A 59 20.75 -6.58 4.05
N SER A 60 22.03 -6.20 4.06
CA SER A 60 22.93 -6.49 5.19
C SER A 60 22.73 -5.55 6.39
N ARG A 61 22.00 -4.45 6.25
CA ARG A 61 21.81 -3.43 7.31
C ARG A 61 20.80 -3.83 8.39
N SER A 62 19.81 -4.65 8.07
CA SER A 62 18.80 -5.11 9.02
C SER A 62 18.29 -6.49 8.65
N ARG A 63 17.93 -7.30 9.66
CA ARG A 63 17.26 -8.59 9.43
C ARG A 63 15.82 -8.44 8.95
N GLU A 64 15.23 -7.27 9.11
CA GLU A 64 13.91 -6.93 8.62
C GLU A 64 13.92 -6.67 7.11
N ASN A 65 15.09 -6.42 6.52
CA ASN A 65 15.24 -6.14 5.10
C ASN A 65 15.33 -7.45 4.32
N HIS A 66 14.42 -7.64 3.38
CA HIS A 66 14.41 -8.80 2.51
C HIS A 66 13.84 -8.46 1.12
N VAL A 67 13.99 -9.41 0.20
CA VAL A 67 13.39 -9.32 -1.14
C VAL A 67 12.26 -10.33 -1.21
N LEU A 68 11.07 -9.87 -1.56
CA LEU A 68 9.95 -10.71 -1.95
C LEU A 68 10.04 -10.92 -3.46
N TRP A 69 10.28 -12.16 -3.89
CA TRP A 69 10.35 -12.50 -5.30
C TRP A 69 8.97 -12.88 -5.84
N HIS A 70 8.77 -12.68 -7.15
CA HIS A 70 7.60 -13.20 -7.82
C HIS A 70 7.45 -14.71 -7.58
N GLY A 71 6.31 -15.10 -7.02
CA GLY A 71 6.00 -16.48 -6.65
C GLY A 71 6.27 -16.83 -5.18
N ASP A 72 6.92 -15.94 -4.41
CA ASP A 72 7.10 -16.13 -2.97
C ASP A 72 5.78 -15.92 -2.22
N PRO A 73 5.59 -16.60 -1.06
CA PRO A 73 4.56 -16.21 -0.10
C PRO A 73 4.66 -14.72 0.23
N GLY A 74 3.54 -14.01 0.17
CA GLY A 74 3.47 -12.57 0.46
C GLY A 74 3.70 -11.67 -0.74
N PHE A 75 4.18 -12.18 -1.88
CA PHE A 75 4.21 -11.41 -3.12
C PHE A 75 2.80 -11.34 -3.73
N PRO A 76 2.28 -10.14 -4.08
CA PRO A 76 0.89 -10.01 -4.47
C PRO A 76 0.66 -10.47 -5.92
N ALA A 77 -0.55 -10.96 -6.20
CA ALA A 77 -0.96 -11.30 -7.56
C ALA A 77 -1.38 -10.04 -8.33
N PHE A 78 -0.89 -9.88 -9.56
CA PHE A 78 -1.23 -8.76 -10.44
C PHE A 78 -2.19 -9.13 -11.58
N SER A 79 -2.63 -10.39 -11.67
CA SER A 79 -3.47 -10.86 -12.77
C SER A 79 -4.82 -10.13 -12.81
N PRO A 80 -5.34 -9.76 -14.00
CA PRO A 80 -4.85 -10.02 -15.35
C PRO A 80 -3.97 -8.89 -15.94
N VAL A 81 -3.48 -7.94 -15.13
CA VAL A 81 -2.61 -6.86 -15.60
C VAL A 81 -1.32 -7.48 -16.17
N ARG A 82 -0.86 -7.04 -17.35
CA ARG A 82 0.26 -7.71 -18.06
C ARG A 82 1.52 -6.90 -18.27
N ARG A 83 1.47 -5.58 -18.09
CA ARG A 83 2.58 -4.68 -18.48
C ARG A 83 3.26 -4.08 -17.25
N HIS A 84 4.59 -4.02 -17.30
CA HIS A 84 5.45 -3.36 -16.30
C HIS A 84 5.25 -3.83 -14.85
N LEU A 85 4.93 -5.11 -14.68
CA LEU A 85 4.78 -5.73 -13.37
C LEU A 85 6.15 -5.85 -12.67
N PRO A 86 6.22 -5.59 -11.36
CA PRO A 86 7.44 -5.87 -10.61
C PRO A 86 7.69 -7.38 -10.59
N TYR A 87 8.96 -7.77 -10.69
CA TYR A 87 9.40 -9.15 -10.45
C TYR A 87 9.83 -9.40 -9.01
N MET A 88 10.09 -8.32 -8.28
CA MET A 88 10.56 -8.33 -6.90
C MET A 88 10.11 -7.06 -6.18
N LEU A 89 9.95 -7.16 -4.86
CA LEU A 89 9.71 -6.04 -3.97
C LEU A 89 10.75 -6.07 -2.85
N PHE A 90 11.38 -4.94 -2.59
CA PHE A 90 12.24 -4.72 -1.43
C PHE A 90 11.36 -4.41 -0.23
N CYS A 91 11.38 -5.29 0.77
CA CYS A 91 10.52 -5.25 1.94
C CYS A 91 11.32 -5.01 3.20
N GLN A 92 10.94 -4.00 3.98
CA GLN A 92 11.36 -3.82 5.36
C GLN A 92 10.17 -4.16 6.25
N GLY A 93 10.32 -5.07 7.21
CA GLY A 93 9.22 -5.57 8.05
C GLY A 93 8.59 -6.84 7.48
N GLU A 94 7.35 -7.16 7.83
CA GLU A 94 6.67 -8.39 7.39
C GLU A 94 5.30 -8.09 6.77
N VAL A 95 4.95 -8.80 5.70
CA VAL A 95 3.63 -8.68 5.08
C VAL A 95 2.58 -9.37 5.96
N PRO A 96 1.52 -8.68 6.39
CA PRO A 96 0.47 -9.26 7.23
C PRO A 96 -0.47 -10.19 6.43
N MET A 97 0.04 -11.35 6.01
CA MET A 97 -0.66 -12.30 5.13
C MET A 97 -1.89 -12.99 5.77
N ASP A 98 -2.01 -12.95 7.09
CA ASP A 98 -3.10 -13.57 7.85
C ASP A 98 -4.35 -12.68 7.96
N LYS A 99 -4.29 -11.45 7.43
CA LYS A 99 -5.34 -10.44 7.55
C LYS A 99 -5.87 -10.07 6.17
N MET A 100 -7.16 -9.72 6.13
CA MET A 100 -7.72 -9.01 4.99
C MET A 100 -7.04 -7.63 4.89
N CYS A 101 -6.81 -7.15 3.67
CA CYS A 101 -6.15 -5.87 3.44
C CYS A 101 -7.08 -4.90 2.71
N MET A 102 -7.19 -3.68 3.22
CA MET A 102 -7.82 -2.56 2.53
C MET A 102 -6.75 -1.76 1.77
N GLY A 103 -6.85 -1.70 0.44
CA GLY A 103 -6.10 -0.71 -0.33
C GLY A 103 -6.78 0.64 -0.19
N ALA A 104 -6.08 1.66 0.31
CA ALA A 104 -6.68 2.98 0.54
C ALA A 104 -5.91 4.08 -0.19
N VAL A 105 -6.63 4.90 -0.94
CA VAL A 105 -6.04 5.94 -1.81
C VAL A 105 -6.86 7.22 -1.84
N GLY A 106 -6.19 8.34 -2.10
CA GLY A 106 -6.88 9.60 -2.37
C GLY A 106 -5.95 10.75 -2.73
N THR A 107 -6.53 11.94 -2.76
CA THR A 107 -5.85 13.18 -3.12
C THR A 107 -4.91 13.66 -2.03
N ARG A 108 -3.84 14.35 -2.45
CA ARG A 108 -2.91 15.04 -1.56
C ARG A 108 -3.51 16.30 -0.93
N HIS A 109 -4.51 16.87 -1.57
CA HIS A 109 -5.16 18.11 -1.17
C HIS A 109 -6.62 17.82 -0.79
N ALA A 110 -6.82 16.93 0.18
CA ALA A 110 -8.14 16.55 0.65
C ALA A 110 -8.78 17.66 1.49
N THR A 111 -10.11 17.66 1.59
CA THR A 111 -10.79 18.47 2.60
C THR A 111 -10.51 17.92 4.00
N TYR A 112 -10.67 18.76 5.01
CA TYR A 112 -10.52 18.31 6.40
C TYR A 112 -11.47 17.15 6.74
N SER A 113 -12.71 17.20 6.26
CA SER A 113 -13.66 16.09 6.40
C SER A 113 -13.22 14.81 5.68
N GLY A 114 -12.60 14.93 4.49
CA GLY A 114 -12.01 13.80 3.78
C GLY A 114 -10.85 13.17 4.56
N LEU A 115 -10.01 13.97 5.22
CA LEU A 115 -8.97 13.48 6.12
C LEU A 115 -9.59 12.76 7.34
N GLN A 116 -10.61 13.34 7.98
CA GLN A 116 -11.30 12.70 9.09
C GLN A 116 -11.89 11.34 8.72
N GLN A 117 -12.52 11.25 7.54
CA GLN A 117 -13.06 9.99 7.04
C GLN A 117 -11.96 8.97 6.74
N ALA A 118 -10.85 9.37 6.12
CA ALA A 118 -9.71 8.50 5.87
C ALA A 118 -9.12 7.94 7.18
N PHE A 119 -8.89 8.81 8.17
CA PHE A 119 -8.44 8.39 9.50
C PHE A 119 -9.41 7.39 10.13
N ARG A 120 -10.73 7.65 10.07
CA ARG A 120 -11.74 6.74 10.59
C ARG A 120 -11.70 5.37 9.92
N PHE A 121 -11.60 5.30 8.59
CA PHE A 121 -11.47 4.02 7.88
C PHE A 121 -10.23 3.25 8.32
N GLY A 122 -9.10 3.92 8.54
CA GLY A 122 -7.90 3.30 9.08
C GLY A 122 -8.13 2.71 10.48
N LEU A 123 -8.75 3.49 11.36
CA LEU A 123 -9.05 3.08 12.73
C LEU A 123 -10.03 1.89 12.77
N GLU A 124 -11.06 1.92 11.94
CA GLU A 124 -12.01 0.81 11.76
C GLU A 124 -11.31 -0.45 11.26
N ALA A 125 -10.43 -0.32 10.26
CA ALA A 125 -9.67 -1.44 9.72
C ALA A 125 -8.82 -2.11 10.81
N ALA A 126 -8.02 -1.33 11.53
CA ALA A 126 -7.18 -1.82 12.61
C ALA A 126 -7.98 -2.58 13.68
N ARG A 127 -9.11 -2.01 14.12
CA ARG A 127 -9.93 -2.63 15.17
C ARG A 127 -10.64 -3.89 14.70
N ASN A 128 -10.85 -4.04 13.41
CA ASN A 128 -11.49 -5.20 12.81
C ASN A 128 -10.51 -6.18 12.17
N SER A 129 -9.22 -6.15 12.57
CA SER A 129 -8.18 -7.07 12.07
C SER A 129 -7.98 -7.01 10.55
N VAL A 130 -8.10 -5.82 9.99
CA VAL A 130 -7.87 -5.53 8.56
C VAL A 130 -6.63 -4.66 8.46
N SER A 131 -5.66 -5.07 7.65
CA SER A 131 -4.47 -4.27 7.36
C SER A 131 -4.77 -3.16 6.34
N VAL A 132 -3.95 -2.12 6.31
CA VAL A 132 -4.10 -1.01 5.35
C VAL A 132 -2.90 -0.94 4.42
N ALA A 133 -3.12 -1.03 3.10
CA ALA A 133 -2.11 -0.76 2.10
C ALA A 133 -2.28 0.66 1.51
N SER A 134 -1.24 1.49 1.57
CA SER A 134 -1.27 2.86 1.02
C SER A 134 0.12 3.40 0.67
N GLY A 135 0.18 4.64 0.18
CA GLY A 135 1.32 5.16 -0.59
C GLY A 135 2.12 6.30 0.03
N PHE A 136 2.04 6.55 1.34
CA PHE A 136 2.73 7.64 2.07
C PHE A 136 2.49 9.06 1.55
N ALA A 137 1.69 9.27 0.52
CA ALA A 137 1.43 10.60 0.01
C ALA A 137 0.77 11.46 1.10
N GLU A 138 1.08 12.75 1.13
CA GLU A 138 0.34 13.69 1.98
C GLU A 138 -1.17 13.56 1.72
N GLY A 139 -1.98 13.95 2.70
CA GLY A 139 -3.44 13.88 2.59
C GLY A 139 -3.99 12.50 2.96
N ILE A 140 -4.80 11.92 2.07
CA ILE A 140 -5.59 10.70 2.37
C ILE A 140 -4.69 9.52 2.76
N ASP A 141 -3.62 9.25 2.02
CA ASP A 141 -2.75 8.08 2.27
C ASP A 141 -2.15 8.12 3.69
N GLN A 142 -1.58 9.26 4.11
CA GLN A 142 -1.06 9.40 5.47
C GLN A 142 -2.17 9.36 6.52
N SER A 143 -3.34 9.95 6.23
CA SER A 143 -4.45 10.01 7.18
C SER A 143 -5.01 8.62 7.50
N VAL A 144 -5.23 7.78 6.48
CA VAL A 144 -5.71 6.40 6.68
C VAL A 144 -4.67 5.52 7.39
N MET A 145 -3.38 5.66 7.05
CA MET A 145 -2.33 4.92 7.76
C MET A 145 -2.20 5.36 9.21
N ASN A 146 -2.26 6.66 9.50
CA ASN A 146 -2.28 7.17 10.87
C ASN A 146 -3.48 6.62 11.67
N GLY A 147 -4.66 6.53 11.04
CA GLY A 147 -5.83 5.90 11.66
C GLY A 147 -5.59 4.44 12.03
N CYS A 148 -5.01 3.67 11.10
CA CYS A 148 -4.69 2.26 11.32
C CYS A 148 -3.66 2.07 12.44
N LEU A 149 -2.57 2.85 12.42
CA LEU A 149 -1.53 2.83 13.46
C LEU A 149 -2.10 3.25 14.83
N ALA A 150 -2.94 4.28 14.89
CA ALA A 150 -3.61 4.69 16.12
C ALA A 150 -4.56 3.60 16.66
N GLY A 151 -5.15 2.81 15.76
CA GLY A 151 -5.92 1.62 16.09
C GLY A 151 -5.07 0.43 16.53
N GLY A 152 -3.74 0.46 16.38
CA GLY A 152 -2.84 -0.66 16.66
C GLY A 152 -2.83 -1.74 15.56
N GLY A 153 -3.28 -1.41 14.35
CA GLY A 153 -3.31 -2.31 13.21
C GLY A 153 -2.07 -2.19 12.32
N PRO A 154 -1.71 -3.24 11.56
CA PRO A 154 -0.56 -3.22 10.67
C PRO A 154 -0.88 -2.49 9.37
N CYS A 155 0.11 -1.78 8.84
CA CYS A 155 0.05 -1.15 7.52
C CYS A 155 1.06 -1.77 6.55
N ILE A 156 0.75 -1.69 5.26
CA ILE A 156 1.65 -1.93 4.14
C ILE A 156 1.90 -0.58 3.46
N GLY A 157 3.00 0.06 3.82
CA GLY A 157 3.41 1.33 3.23
C GLY A 157 4.19 1.09 1.94
N VAL A 158 3.72 1.56 0.80
CA VAL A 158 4.39 1.34 -0.48
C VAL A 158 5.11 2.61 -0.92
N LEU A 159 6.40 2.57 -1.23
CA LEU A 159 7.23 3.71 -1.64
C LEU A 159 7.26 3.91 -3.15
N ALA A 160 7.31 5.17 -3.59
CA ALA A 160 7.57 5.57 -4.97
C ALA A 160 9.07 5.81 -5.27
N CYS A 161 9.93 5.38 -4.36
CA CYS A 161 11.39 5.51 -4.37
C CYS A 161 12.01 4.35 -3.60
N GLY A 162 13.34 4.28 -3.58
CA GLY A 162 14.08 3.34 -2.75
C GLY A 162 13.99 3.65 -1.26
N HIS A 163 14.33 2.65 -0.45
CA HIS A 163 14.28 2.73 1.02
C HIS A 163 15.22 3.79 1.62
N ASP A 164 16.35 4.07 0.99
CA ASP A 164 17.33 5.07 1.45
C ASP A 164 16.93 6.51 1.07
N VAL A 165 15.80 6.67 0.37
CA VAL A 165 15.24 7.97 0.00
C VAL A 165 14.08 8.30 0.93
N GLU A 166 14.24 9.37 1.70
CA GLU A 166 13.15 9.95 2.49
C GLU A 166 12.22 10.75 1.57
N TYR A 167 11.19 10.08 1.05
CA TYR A 167 10.16 10.73 0.26
C TYR A 167 8.77 10.11 0.50
N PRO A 168 7.72 10.93 0.70
CA PRO A 168 7.79 12.37 0.98
C PRO A 168 8.56 12.65 2.29
N ASN A 169 8.95 13.93 2.50
CA ASN A 169 9.71 14.33 3.67
C ASN A 169 9.00 13.92 4.97
N LEU A 170 9.77 13.62 6.03
CA LEU A 170 9.28 13.30 7.36
C LEU A 170 8.49 11.97 7.45
N THR A 171 8.68 11.06 6.49
CA THR A 171 8.02 9.74 6.52
C THR A 171 8.76 8.71 7.37
N LEU A 172 10.01 8.95 7.79
CA LEU A 172 10.81 7.99 8.55
C LEU A 172 10.14 7.55 9.86
N HIS A 173 9.52 8.49 10.58
CA HIS A 173 8.81 8.16 11.82
C HIS A 173 7.62 7.22 11.56
N MET A 174 6.81 7.52 10.54
CA MET A 174 5.68 6.66 10.15
C MET A 174 6.18 5.29 9.69
N ARG A 175 7.28 5.21 8.93
CA ARG A 175 7.88 3.93 8.54
C ARG A 175 8.23 3.09 9.77
N SER A 176 8.87 3.67 10.79
CA SER A 176 9.17 2.96 12.05
C SER A 176 7.90 2.41 12.70
N LEU A 177 6.87 3.25 12.87
CA LEU A 177 5.60 2.82 13.46
C LEU A 177 4.94 1.68 12.67
N ILE A 178 5.07 1.68 11.34
CA ILE A 178 4.58 0.58 10.50
C ILE A 178 5.31 -0.71 10.82
N ILE A 179 6.63 -0.70 10.95
CA ILE A 179 7.40 -1.89 11.33
C ILE A 179 7.03 -2.36 12.75
N ASP A 180 6.98 -1.42 13.71
CA ASP A 180 6.68 -1.71 15.12
C ASP A 180 5.26 -2.29 15.32
N SER A 181 4.32 -1.95 14.44
CA SER A 181 2.95 -2.49 14.44
C SER A 181 2.81 -3.86 13.76
N GLY A 182 3.92 -4.46 13.29
CA GLY A 182 3.93 -5.74 12.57
C GLY A 182 3.48 -5.61 11.12
N GLY A 183 3.67 -4.44 10.52
CA GLY A 183 3.48 -4.19 9.09
C GLY A 183 4.80 -4.17 8.32
N CYS A 184 4.76 -3.63 7.10
CA CYS A 184 5.93 -3.50 6.26
C CYS A 184 5.96 -2.24 5.38
N VAL A 185 7.17 -1.88 4.96
CA VAL A 185 7.44 -0.88 3.94
C VAL A 185 7.95 -1.58 2.69
N LEU A 186 7.31 -1.35 1.56
CA LEU A 186 7.60 -1.99 0.29
C LEU A 186 8.10 -0.98 -0.73
N SER A 187 9.07 -1.37 -1.55
CA SER A 187 9.45 -0.64 -2.75
C SER A 187 9.75 -1.59 -3.89
N ARG A 188 9.41 -1.20 -5.12
CA ARG A 188 9.91 -1.91 -6.32
C ARG A 188 11.22 -1.33 -6.85
N PHE A 189 11.71 -0.26 -6.24
CA PHE A 189 12.85 0.52 -6.69
C PHE A 189 14.07 0.21 -5.82
N ALA A 190 15.25 0.19 -6.42
CA ALA A 190 16.49 -0.08 -5.68
C ALA A 190 16.64 0.93 -4.52
N PRO A 191 17.29 0.57 -3.39
CA PRO A 191 17.31 1.39 -2.17
C PRO A 191 17.71 2.86 -2.39
N SER A 192 18.64 3.13 -3.29
CA SER A 192 19.15 4.48 -3.60
C SER A 192 18.35 5.24 -4.67
N GLU A 193 17.30 4.62 -5.24
CA GLU A 193 16.57 5.19 -6.38
C GLU A 193 15.63 6.32 -5.94
N ILE A 194 15.79 7.50 -6.55
CA ILE A 194 14.99 8.69 -6.24
C ILE A 194 13.58 8.63 -6.81
N ALA A 195 12.65 9.42 -6.24
CA ALA A 195 11.28 9.49 -6.70
C ALA A 195 11.15 10.26 -8.03
N TYR A 196 10.75 9.58 -9.10
CA TYR A 196 10.30 10.22 -10.35
C TYR A 196 8.77 10.25 -10.45
N LYS A 197 8.22 11.18 -11.26
CA LYS A 197 6.77 11.26 -11.48
C LYS A 197 6.17 9.95 -12.00
N SER A 198 6.90 9.24 -12.87
CA SER A 198 6.52 7.92 -13.39
C SER A 198 6.45 6.84 -12.30
N ASN A 199 7.26 6.96 -11.24
CA ASN A 199 7.36 5.95 -10.19
C ASN A 199 6.07 5.88 -9.37
N PHE A 200 5.38 7.01 -9.16
CA PHE A 200 4.07 7.00 -8.48
C PHE A 200 3.04 6.16 -9.22
N LEU A 201 3.04 6.22 -10.56
CA LEU A 201 2.12 5.42 -11.38
C LEU A 201 2.46 3.93 -11.29
N SER A 202 3.74 3.57 -11.41
CA SER A 202 4.16 2.16 -11.36
C SER A 202 4.10 1.55 -9.96
N ARG A 203 4.08 2.39 -8.91
CA ARG A 203 3.89 2.01 -7.51
C ARG A 203 2.44 1.68 -7.20
N ASN A 204 1.49 2.44 -7.74
CA ASN A 204 0.06 2.34 -7.40
C ASN A 204 -0.54 0.96 -7.67
N ILE A 205 -0.03 0.22 -8.66
CA ILE A 205 -0.44 -1.17 -8.90
C ILE A 205 -0.19 -2.08 -7.69
N ILE A 206 0.85 -1.82 -6.90
CA ILE A 206 1.20 -2.62 -5.72
C ILE A 206 0.15 -2.39 -4.61
N ILE A 207 -0.29 -1.14 -4.41
CA ILE A 207 -1.35 -0.81 -3.44
C ILE A 207 -2.64 -1.56 -3.83
N ALA A 208 -3.03 -1.47 -5.11
CA ALA A 208 -4.18 -2.19 -5.63
C ALA A 208 -4.02 -3.71 -5.47
N ALA A 209 -2.83 -4.26 -5.72
CA ALA A 209 -2.58 -5.69 -5.68
C ALA A 209 -2.60 -6.28 -4.26
N TYR A 210 -2.19 -5.53 -3.23
CA TYR A 210 -2.29 -5.98 -1.84
C TYR A 210 -3.70 -5.87 -1.25
N GLY A 211 -4.50 -4.86 -1.62
CA GLY A 211 -5.85 -4.74 -1.07
C GLY A 211 -6.77 -5.84 -1.58
N ASP A 212 -7.51 -6.55 -0.72
CA ASP A 212 -8.61 -7.44 -1.13
C ASP A 212 -9.79 -6.64 -1.71
N PHE A 213 -9.93 -5.39 -1.24
CA PHE A 213 -10.80 -4.35 -1.77
C PHE A 213 -10.08 -3.01 -1.72
N VAL A 214 -10.58 -2.03 -2.48
CA VAL A 214 -10.00 -0.67 -2.52
C VAL A 214 -11.02 0.38 -2.12
N VAL A 215 -10.59 1.33 -1.29
CA VAL A 215 -11.37 2.51 -0.88
C VAL A 215 -10.70 3.77 -1.41
N ALA A 216 -11.42 4.52 -2.24
CA ALA A 216 -11.04 5.87 -2.67
C ALA A 216 -11.81 6.91 -1.85
N VAL A 217 -11.12 7.76 -1.09
CA VAL A 217 -11.81 8.72 -0.20
C VAL A 217 -12.18 10.00 -0.95
N GLN A 218 -11.21 10.68 -1.54
CA GLN A 218 -11.42 11.86 -2.38
C GLN A 218 -10.40 11.83 -3.51
N ALA A 219 -10.83 12.12 -4.73
CA ALA A 219 -9.95 12.22 -5.88
C ALA A 219 -10.46 13.27 -6.87
N PRO A 220 -9.62 14.20 -7.34
CA PRO A 220 -9.97 15.00 -8.50
C PRO A 220 -9.97 14.15 -9.76
N GLY A 221 -10.61 14.66 -10.81
CA GLY A 221 -10.53 14.06 -12.14
C GLY A 221 -9.09 13.97 -12.63
N ARG A 222 -8.78 12.94 -13.44
CA ARG A 222 -7.43 12.70 -14.02
C ARG A 222 -6.31 12.65 -12.97
N SER A 223 -6.57 12.00 -11.83
CA SER A 223 -5.60 11.86 -10.73
C SER A 223 -4.95 10.47 -10.67
N GLY A 224 -3.81 10.38 -9.99
CA GLY A 224 -3.12 9.10 -9.78
C GLY A 224 -3.95 8.09 -8.98
N THR A 225 -4.90 8.56 -8.17
CA THR A 225 -5.87 7.74 -7.42
C THR A 225 -6.72 6.89 -8.37
N LEU A 226 -7.17 7.46 -9.49
CA LEU A 226 -8.00 6.75 -10.47
C LEU A 226 -7.23 5.58 -11.09
N ASN A 227 -5.93 5.72 -11.33
CA ASN A 227 -5.11 4.62 -11.83
C ASN A 227 -5.05 3.44 -10.84
N THR A 228 -5.01 3.70 -9.54
CA THR A 228 -5.08 2.61 -8.53
C THR A 228 -6.43 1.92 -8.58
N CYS A 229 -7.51 2.69 -8.74
CA CYS A 229 -8.88 2.16 -8.86
C CYS A 229 -9.03 1.31 -10.12
N ASP A 230 -8.48 1.76 -11.25
CA ASP A 230 -8.48 1.03 -12.52
C ASP A 230 -7.72 -0.30 -12.39
N TYR A 231 -6.59 -0.32 -11.68
CA TYR A 231 -5.87 -1.57 -11.40
C TYR A 231 -6.70 -2.52 -10.54
N ALA A 232 -7.37 -2.01 -9.50
CA ALA A 232 -8.23 -2.80 -8.63
C ALA A 232 -9.38 -3.44 -9.43
N THR A 233 -10.08 -2.65 -10.25
CA THR A 233 -11.16 -3.12 -11.13
C THR A 233 -10.67 -4.17 -12.12
N GLN A 234 -9.50 -3.95 -12.76
CA GLN A 234 -8.90 -4.95 -13.67
C GLN A 234 -8.64 -6.27 -12.96
N MET A 235 -8.17 -6.24 -11.70
CA MET A 235 -7.92 -7.42 -10.86
C MET A 235 -9.21 -8.04 -10.28
N GLY A 236 -10.39 -7.51 -10.62
CA GLY A 236 -11.69 -8.02 -10.16
C GLY A 236 -11.99 -7.71 -8.69
N LYS A 237 -11.38 -6.66 -8.13
CA LYS A 237 -11.53 -6.27 -6.73
C LYS A 237 -12.69 -5.30 -6.55
N GLU A 238 -13.40 -5.40 -5.43
CA GLU A 238 -14.46 -4.45 -5.12
C GLU A 238 -13.86 -3.06 -4.84
N LEU A 239 -14.49 -2.05 -5.45
CA LEU A 239 -14.12 -0.65 -5.32
C LEU A 239 -15.22 0.11 -4.57
N PHE A 240 -14.80 0.80 -3.52
CA PHE A 240 -15.65 1.64 -2.69
C PHE A 240 -15.19 3.10 -2.73
N VAL A 241 -16.14 4.00 -2.55
CA VAL A 241 -15.91 5.44 -2.46
C VAL A 241 -16.38 5.93 -1.10
N GLY A 242 -15.54 6.66 -0.39
CA GLY A 242 -15.93 7.30 0.87
C GLY A 242 -17.02 8.34 0.63
N SER A 243 -17.97 8.47 1.55
CA SER A 243 -19.07 9.44 1.42
C SER A 243 -18.61 10.90 1.28
N GLU A 244 -17.46 11.26 1.87
CA GLU A 244 -16.85 12.60 1.72
C GLU A 244 -16.25 12.80 0.31
N GLY A 245 -16.19 11.75 -0.50
CA GLY A 245 -15.77 11.72 -1.89
C GLY A 245 -16.85 12.08 -2.90
N ILE A 246 -18.10 12.20 -2.47
CA ILE A 246 -19.24 12.41 -3.37
C ILE A 246 -19.65 13.88 -3.38
N GLY A 247 -19.73 14.44 -4.58
CA GLY A 247 -20.13 15.82 -4.81
C GLY A 247 -19.57 16.40 -6.11
N ASP A 248 -19.66 17.72 -6.23
CA ASP A 248 -19.27 18.50 -7.42
C ASP A 248 -17.97 19.29 -7.22
N ARG A 249 -17.39 19.28 -6.02
CA ARG A 249 -16.13 19.97 -5.73
C ARG A 249 -14.98 19.33 -6.49
N PHE A 250 -13.97 20.12 -6.85
CA PHE A 250 -12.80 19.66 -7.60
C PHE A 250 -12.18 18.37 -7.04
N VAL A 251 -12.04 18.26 -5.71
CA VAL A 251 -11.44 17.10 -5.02
C VAL A 251 -12.33 15.85 -5.00
N GLN A 252 -13.58 15.96 -5.45
CA GLN A 252 -14.59 14.89 -5.47
C GLN A 252 -14.92 14.42 -6.89
N VAL A 253 -14.59 15.20 -7.93
CA VAL A 253 -14.98 14.90 -9.33
C VAL A 253 -14.62 13.48 -9.77
N GLY A 254 -13.41 13.01 -9.41
CA GLY A 254 -12.95 11.67 -9.77
C GLY A 254 -13.68 10.57 -8.98
N THR A 255 -13.86 10.74 -7.68
CA THR A 255 -14.60 9.79 -6.83
C THR A 255 -16.09 9.72 -7.18
N THR A 256 -16.70 10.86 -7.54
CA THR A 256 -18.06 10.89 -8.08
C THR A 256 -18.16 10.13 -9.41
N ALA A 257 -17.17 10.25 -10.30
CA ALA A 257 -17.14 9.47 -11.53
C ALA A 257 -17.01 7.96 -11.26
N LEU A 258 -16.15 7.55 -10.32
CA LEU A 258 -16.04 6.15 -9.91
C LEU A 258 -17.39 5.59 -9.39
N PHE A 259 -18.12 6.38 -8.61
CA PHE A 259 -19.47 6.02 -8.17
C PHE A 259 -20.44 5.87 -9.34
N GLN A 260 -20.42 6.79 -10.30
CA GLN A 260 -21.24 6.71 -11.51
C GLN A 260 -20.90 5.48 -12.37
N ASP A 261 -19.64 5.05 -12.35
CA ASP A 261 -19.14 3.85 -13.03
C ASP A 261 -19.40 2.55 -12.22
N GLY A 262 -20.08 2.64 -11.07
CA GLY A 262 -20.58 1.49 -10.31
C GLY A 262 -19.85 1.18 -9.01
N ALA A 263 -18.88 2.00 -8.58
CA ALA A 263 -18.31 1.87 -7.23
C ALA A 263 -19.38 2.15 -6.16
N LYS A 264 -19.31 1.46 -5.02
CA LYS A 264 -20.29 1.61 -3.93
C LYS A 264 -19.86 2.71 -2.96
N ILE A 265 -20.81 3.52 -2.47
CA ILE A 265 -20.52 4.52 -1.44
C ILE A 265 -20.50 3.85 -0.06
N ILE A 266 -19.51 4.19 0.76
CA ILE A 266 -19.43 3.77 2.15
C ILE A 266 -19.22 4.98 3.07
N THR A 267 -19.90 4.96 4.19
CA THR A 267 -19.68 5.88 5.32
C THR A 267 -18.77 5.24 6.36
N SER A 268 -18.85 3.91 6.52
CA SER A 268 -18.05 3.08 7.42
C SER A 268 -17.72 1.76 6.72
N LEU A 269 -16.68 1.06 7.17
CA LEU A 269 -16.39 -0.30 6.73
C LEU A 269 -17.53 -1.27 7.04
N SER A 270 -18.46 -0.92 7.94
CA SER A 270 -19.67 -1.72 8.21
C SER A 270 -20.62 -1.80 7.02
N ASP A 271 -20.52 -0.85 6.09
CA ASP A 271 -21.35 -0.79 4.88
C ASP A 271 -20.90 -1.83 3.84
N ILE A 272 -19.75 -2.49 4.06
CA ILE A 272 -19.19 -3.49 3.15
C ILE A 272 -19.83 -4.86 3.45
N PRO A 273 -20.61 -5.45 2.54
CA PRO A 273 -21.48 -6.60 2.85
C PRO A 273 -20.74 -7.87 3.30
N PHE A 274 -19.50 -8.06 2.85
CA PHE A 274 -18.69 -9.23 3.21
C PHE A 274 -17.90 -9.03 4.51
N MET A 275 -17.87 -7.82 5.07
CA MET A 275 -17.15 -7.56 6.31
C MET A 275 -18.01 -7.91 7.53
N LYS A 276 -17.46 -8.77 8.39
CA LYS A 276 -18.01 -9.06 9.71
C LYS A 276 -17.22 -8.29 10.74
N LEU A 277 -17.60 -7.05 10.96
CA LEU A 277 -16.94 -6.20 11.93
C LEU A 277 -17.31 -6.63 13.36
N ARG A 278 -16.33 -6.60 14.26
CA ARG A 278 -16.50 -6.77 15.72
C ARG A 278 -16.58 -5.43 16.45
N PHE A 279 -16.02 -4.38 15.86
CA PHE A 279 -15.97 -3.05 16.46
C PHE A 279 -16.53 -2.01 15.52
N SER A 280 -17.30 -1.06 16.06
CA SER A 280 -17.71 0.16 15.39
C SER A 280 -16.89 1.34 15.89
N VAL A 281 -16.69 2.33 15.03
CA VAL A 281 -15.98 3.57 15.35
C VAL A 281 -16.94 4.72 15.13
N VAL A 282 -17.30 5.40 16.22
CA VAL A 282 -18.28 6.49 16.18
C VAL A 282 -17.60 7.79 16.60
N GLU A 283 -17.87 8.86 15.88
CA GLU A 283 -17.44 10.19 16.29
C GLU A 283 -18.22 10.62 17.56
N CYS A 284 -17.52 11.18 18.53
CA CYS A 284 -18.11 11.64 19.79
C CYS A 284 -17.72 13.09 20.09
N ASP A 285 -18.59 13.79 20.82
CA ASP A 285 -18.31 15.13 21.34
C ASP A 285 -17.29 15.03 22.49
N ASP A 286 -16.28 15.91 22.47
CA ASP A 286 -15.26 16.07 23.50
C ASP A 286 -15.85 16.34 24.90
N ARG A 287 -17.12 16.76 24.97
CA ARG A 287 -17.86 17.04 26.22
C ARG A 287 -18.57 15.83 26.83
N MET A 288 -18.50 14.65 26.22
CA MET A 288 -19.17 13.46 26.75
C MET A 288 -18.65 13.11 28.16
N SER A 289 -19.59 12.87 29.07
CA SER A 289 -19.28 12.54 30.47
C SER A 289 -18.72 11.12 30.62
N GLY A 290 -18.00 10.84 31.71
CA GLY A 290 -17.42 9.51 32.00
C GLY A 290 -18.41 8.34 31.94
N ASN A 291 -19.70 8.59 32.15
CA ASN A 291 -20.76 7.58 32.04
C ASN A 291 -21.24 7.34 30.59
N GLU A 292 -21.12 8.33 29.70
CA GLU A 292 -21.49 8.22 28.27
C GLU A 292 -20.36 7.62 27.41
N LEU A 293 -19.12 7.72 27.92
CA LEU A 293 -17.91 7.17 27.32
C LEU A 293 -17.88 5.62 27.34
N GLY A 294 -18.59 4.99 28.29
CA GLY A 294 -18.58 3.53 28.45
C GLY A 294 -17.16 2.96 28.60
N SER A 295 -16.98 1.67 28.29
CA SER A 295 -15.67 1.00 28.24
C SER A 295 -14.92 1.20 26.91
N GLY A 296 -15.29 2.22 26.11
CA GLY A 296 -14.79 2.39 24.75
C GLY A 296 -13.38 3.00 24.69
N ASP A 297 -12.53 2.48 23.81
CA ASP A 297 -11.20 3.04 23.54
C ASP A 297 -11.35 4.35 22.77
N LEU A 298 -10.86 5.46 23.34
CA LEU A 298 -10.88 6.78 22.72
C LEU A 298 -9.65 7.03 21.84
N ARG A 299 -9.87 7.64 20.68
CA ARG A 299 -8.81 8.06 19.73
C ARG A 299 -9.11 9.46 19.19
N ARG A 300 -8.08 10.27 18.99
CA ARG A 300 -8.20 11.66 18.53
C ARG A 300 -7.59 11.83 17.15
N PHE A 301 -8.24 12.64 16.30
CA PHE A 301 -7.64 13.19 15.08
C PHE A 301 -8.05 14.65 14.93
N GLY A 302 -7.07 15.56 15.00
CA GLY A 302 -7.32 17.00 15.02
C GLY A 302 -8.24 17.41 16.18
N ASP A 303 -9.38 18.00 15.84
CA ASP A 303 -10.44 18.44 16.75
C ASP A 303 -11.53 17.39 16.99
N ARG A 304 -11.41 16.17 16.46
CA ARG A 304 -12.40 15.11 16.62
C ARG A 304 -11.92 14.01 17.55
N MET A 305 -12.86 13.49 18.32
CA MET A 305 -12.72 12.28 19.11
C MET A 305 -13.55 11.15 18.50
N TYR A 306 -12.96 9.96 18.49
CA TYR A 306 -13.56 8.73 18.02
C TYR A 306 -13.59 7.73 19.17
N MET A 307 -14.73 7.10 19.35
CA MET A 307 -14.93 6.04 20.32
C MET A 307 -15.04 4.71 19.59
N VAL A 308 -14.18 3.78 19.97
CA VAL A 308 -14.28 2.39 19.52
C VAL A 308 -15.21 1.63 20.46
N ARG A 309 -16.25 1.02 19.91
CA ARG A 309 -17.20 0.18 20.66
C ARG A 309 -17.24 -1.22 20.09
N GLU A 310 -17.22 -2.23 20.96
CA GLU A 310 -17.52 -3.59 20.54
C GLU A 310 -18.99 -3.66 20.11
N MET A 311 -19.25 -4.29 18.97
CA MET A 311 -20.60 -4.52 18.49
C MET A 311 -21.14 -5.77 19.17
N ILE A 312 -22.21 -5.59 19.93
CA ILE A 312 -22.94 -6.69 20.57
C ILE A 312 -23.64 -7.46 19.45
N SER A 313 -23.31 -8.74 19.31
CA SER A 313 -23.91 -9.69 18.37
C SER A 313 -25.37 -9.99 18.70
#